data_AF-A0A7R9ULC2-F1
#
_entry.id   AF-A0A7R9ULC2-F1
#
_cell.length_a   1.000
_cell.length_b   1.000
_cell.length_c   1.000
_cell.angle_alpha   90.00
_cell.angle_beta   90.00
_cell.angle_gamma   90.00
#
_symmetry.space_group_name_H-M   'P 1'
#
loop_
_entity.id
_entity.type
_entity.pdbx_description
1 polymer ?
#
loop_
_entity_poly.entity_id
_entity_poly.type
_entity_poly.pdbx_seq_one_letter_code
_entity_poly.pdbx_strand_id
1 'polypeptide(L)'
;HFPALPPPLFRFRHDPNAHVNAAMCALWDSLVPDTRAALDAHFEPIARATIASLTDALWRARESAALCVSELLQGRRWAELQPHAPVLLTRTMRLLDDIKASVREA
;
A
#
# COMPACT_ATOMS: atom_id res chain seq x y z
N HIS A 1 -21.50 -2.21 10.92
CA HIS A 1 -20.56 -1.07 10.97
C HIS A 1 -19.19 -1.58 11.35
N PHE A 2 -18.27 -1.73 10.38
CA PHE A 2 -16.87 -2.07 10.68
C PHE A 2 -16.14 -0.76 11.01
N PRO A 3 -15.70 -0.51 12.26
CA PRO A 3 -15.37 0.86 12.69
C PRO A 3 -14.06 1.41 12.13
N ALA A 4 -13.15 0.57 11.64
CA ALA A 4 -11.94 1.02 10.95
C ALA A 4 -11.31 -0.15 10.20
N LEU A 5 -11.18 -0.04 8.88
CA LEU A 5 -10.33 -0.93 8.11
C LEU A 5 -8.87 -0.68 8.54
N PRO A 6 -8.12 -1.68 9.07
CA PRO A 6 -6.76 -1.45 9.51
C PRO A 6 -5.87 -1.11 8.29
N PRO A 7 -5.24 0.07 8.23
CA PRO A 7 -4.41 0.46 7.09
C PRO A 7 -3.31 -0.57 6.70
N PRO A 8 -2.66 -1.26 7.66
CA PRO A 8 -1.68 -2.30 7.32
C PRO A 8 -2.26 -3.52 6.59
N LEU A 9 -3.55 -3.83 6.80
CA LEU A 9 -4.18 -5.01 6.19
C LEU A 9 -4.12 -4.94 4.66
N PHE A 10 -4.38 -3.75 4.10
CA PHE A 10 -4.34 -3.53 2.66
C PHE A 10 -2.95 -3.81 2.06
N ARG A 11 -1.89 -3.35 2.74
CA ARG A 11 -0.49 -3.60 2.34
C ARG A 11 -0.11 -5.08 2.42
N PHE A 12 -0.56 -5.80 3.43
CA PHE A 12 -0.19 -7.22 3.60
C PHE A 12 -0.75 -8.15 2.50
N ARG A 13 -1.74 -7.72 1.73
CA ARG A 13 -2.16 -8.39 0.48
C ARG A 13 -1.08 -8.39 -0.61
N HIS A 14 -0.02 -7.60 -0.43
CA HIS A 14 1.15 -7.55 -1.31
C HIS A 14 2.40 -8.10 -0.61
N ASP A 15 2.26 -8.82 0.51
CA ASP A 15 3.43 -9.38 1.18
C ASP A 15 4.15 -10.39 0.26
N PRO A 16 5.48 -10.34 0.13
CA PRO A 16 6.22 -11.28 -0.72
C PRO A 16 6.21 -12.72 -0.16
N ASN A 17 5.85 -12.93 1.11
CA ASN A 17 5.58 -14.27 1.62
C ASN A 17 4.20 -14.74 1.15
N ALA A 18 4.19 -15.71 0.24
CA ALA A 18 2.97 -16.25 -0.37
C ALA A 18 1.92 -16.74 0.66
N HIS A 19 2.34 -17.29 1.80
CA HIS A 19 1.40 -17.72 2.84
C HIS A 19 0.73 -16.55 3.54
N VAL A 20 1.49 -15.48 3.82
CA VAL A 20 0.95 -14.25 4.41
C VAL A 20 0.03 -13.56 3.41
N ASN A 21 0.47 -13.46 2.16
CA ASN A 21 -0.30 -12.90 1.06
C ASN A 21 -1.68 -13.56 0.94
N ALA A 22 -1.70 -14.89 0.77
CA ALA A 22 -2.94 -15.64 0.58
C ALA A 22 -3.89 -15.50 1.78
N ALA A 23 -3.36 -15.55 3.01
CA ALA A 23 -4.16 -15.37 4.22
C ALA A 23 -4.76 -13.96 4.31
N MET A 24 -4.01 -12.94 3.92
CA MET A 24 -4.43 -11.54 4.01
C MET A 24 -5.40 -11.16 2.89
N CYS A 25 -5.23 -11.71 1.70
CA CYS A 25 -6.21 -11.62 0.61
C CYS A 25 -7.54 -12.28 1.00
N ALA A 26 -7.51 -13.51 1.52
CA ALA A 26 -8.72 -14.19 1.98
C ALA A 26 -9.43 -13.43 3.11
N LEU A 27 -8.66 -12.89 4.07
CA LEU A 27 -9.21 -12.05 5.13
C LEU A 27 -9.82 -10.76 4.56
N TRP A 28 -9.14 -10.09 3.63
CA TRP A 28 -9.65 -8.89 2.97
C TRP A 28 -10.98 -9.16 2.27
N ASP A 29 -11.06 -10.21 1.44
CA ASP A 29 -12.26 -10.55 0.70
C ASP A 29 -13.43 -10.89 1.63
N SER A 30 -13.15 -11.48 2.79
CA SER A 30 -14.16 -11.78 3.81
C SER A 30 -14.70 -10.54 4.53
N LEU A 31 -13.89 -9.47 4.63
CA LEU A 31 -14.20 -8.25 5.39
C LEU A 31 -14.67 -7.10 4.50
N VAL A 32 -14.23 -7.07 3.24
CA VAL A 32 -14.38 -5.95 2.31
C VAL A 32 -15.10 -6.42 1.05
N PRO A 33 -16.44 -6.36 1.01
CA PRO A 33 -17.23 -6.81 -0.13
C PRO A 33 -16.98 -5.97 -1.40
N ASP A 34 -16.70 -4.68 -1.22
CA ASP A 34 -16.35 -3.76 -2.31
C ASP A 34 -15.02 -3.06 -1.97
N THR A 35 -13.95 -3.53 -2.60
CA THR A 35 -12.60 -3.00 -2.43
C THR A 35 -12.52 -1.54 -2.83
N ARG A 36 -13.18 -1.14 -3.92
CA ARG A 36 -13.10 0.23 -4.42
C ARG A 36 -13.78 1.19 -3.45
N ALA A 37 -15.01 0.87 -3.04
CA ALA A 37 -15.73 1.70 -2.08
C ALA A 37 -14.99 1.82 -0.74
N ALA A 38 -14.37 0.74 -0.26
CA ALA A 38 -13.59 0.77 0.97
C ALA A 38 -12.32 1.62 0.84
N LEU A 39 -11.60 1.50 -0.28
CA LEU A 39 -10.42 2.31 -0.54
C LEU A 39 -10.74 3.79 -0.73
N ASP A 40 -11.91 4.12 -1.28
CA ASP A 40 -12.36 5.50 -1.42
C ASP A 40 -12.75 6.09 -0.05
N ALA A 41 -13.45 5.30 0.79
CA ALA A 41 -13.84 5.71 2.15
C ALA A 41 -12.65 5.84 3.11
N HIS A 42 -11.59 5.05 2.92
CA HIS A 42 -10.43 4.99 3.81
C HIS A 42 -9.11 5.38 3.13
N PHE A 43 -9.17 6.14 2.03
CA PHE A 43 -8.00 6.49 1.23
C PHE A 43 -6.88 7.11 2.08
N GLU A 44 -7.20 8.18 2.80
CA GLU A 44 -6.21 8.98 3.53
C GLU A 44 -5.42 8.16 4.58
N PRO A 45 -6.03 7.41 5.50
CA PRO A 45 -5.27 6.59 6.46
C PRO A 45 -4.48 5.47 5.77
N ILE A 46 -5.00 4.87 4.69
CA ILE A 46 -4.31 3.82 3.94
C ILE A 46 -3.10 4.39 3.19
N ALA A 47 -3.26 5.52 2.51
CA ALA A 47 -2.20 6.21 1.79
C ALA A 47 -1.06 6.59 2.73
N ARG A 48 -1.35 7.24 3.86
CA ARG A 48 -0.31 7.61 4.83
C ARG A 48 0.45 6.41 5.38
N ALA A 49 -0.26 5.33 5.74
CA ALA A 49 0.37 4.12 6.25
C ALA A 49 1.26 3.46 5.19
N THR A 50 0.78 3.36 3.95
CA THR A 50 1.53 2.73 2.84
C THR A 50 2.76 3.57 2.47
N ILE A 51 2.59 4.89 2.34
CA ILE A 51 3.69 5.81 2.03
C ILE A 51 4.73 5.78 3.14
N ALA A 52 4.34 5.64 4.42
CA ALA A 52 5.27 5.41 5.55
C ALA A 52 6.12 4.15 5.38
N SER A 53 5.50 3.05 4.96
CA SER A 53 6.19 1.77 4.77
C SER A 53 7.17 1.73 3.60
N LEU A 54 7.14 2.69 2.67
CA LEU A 54 8.13 2.81 1.58
C LEU A 54 9.57 2.95 2.09
N THR A 55 9.77 3.45 3.30
CA THR A 55 11.11 3.62 3.90
C THR A 55 11.31 2.80 5.17
N ASP A 56 10.56 1.70 5.30
CA ASP A 56 10.67 0.79 6.45
C ASP A 56 12.03 0.09 6.50
N ALA A 57 12.48 -0.30 7.69
CA ALA A 57 13.71 -1.06 7.86
C ALA A 57 13.63 -2.45 7.18
N LEU A 58 12.45 -3.07 7.17
CA LEU A 58 12.21 -4.36 6.55
C LEU A 58 11.98 -4.21 5.04
N TRP A 59 12.82 -4.86 4.23
CA TRP A 59 12.68 -4.83 2.76
C TRP A 59 11.31 -5.33 2.28
N ARG A 60 10.73 -6.33 2.95
CA ARG A 60 9.40 -6.87 2.62
C ARG A 60 8.29 -5.82 2.78
N ALA A 61 8.42 -4.96 3.78
CA ALA A 61 7.49 -3.87 4.01
C ALA A 61 7.60 -2.80 2.91
N ARG A 62 8.83 -2.52 2.44
CA ARG A 62 9.06 -1.61 1.32
C ARG A 62 8.53 -2.16 0.00
N GLU A 63 8.80 -3.43 -0.31
CA GLU A 63 8.29 -4.09 -1.52
C GLU A 63 6.76 -4.11 -1.56
N SER A 64 6.13 -4.58 -0.48
CA SER A 64 4.66 -4.59 -0.38
C SER A 64 4.07 -3.17 -0.45
N ALA A 65 4.75 -2.17 0.11
CA ALA A 65 4.32 -0.78 0.04
C ALA A 65 4.42 -0.21 -1.40
N ALA A 66 5.45 -0.55 -2.16
CA ALA A 66 5.62 -0.10 -3.54
C ALA A 66 4.46 -0.60 -4.43
N LEU A 67 4.18 -1.90 -4.38
CA LEU A 67 3.06 -2.52 -5.09
C LEU A 67 1.72 -1.91 -4.66
N CYS A 68 1.54 -1.72 -3.36
CA CYS A 68 0.34 -1.14 -2.78
C CYS A 68 0.14 0.32 -3.19
N VAL A 69 1.21 1.12 -3.32
CA VAL A 69 1.13 2.49 -3.86
C VAL A 69 0.73 2.45 -5.32
N SER A 70 1.30 1.55 -6.13
CA SER A 70 0.92 1.39 -7.54
C SER A 70 -0.58 1.11 -7.70
N GLU A 71 -1.16 0.25 -6.84
CA GLU A 71 -2.61 0.00 -6.82
C GLU A 71 -3.41 1.23 -6.33
N LEU A 72 -2.96 1.92 -5.27
CA LEU A 72 -3.66 3.09 -4.72
C LEU A 72 -3.74 4.26 -5.68
N LEU A 73 -2.71 4.47 -6.50
CA LEU A 73 -2.68 5.58 -7.45
C LEU A 73 -3.69 5.40 -8.59
N GLN A 74 -4.12 4.16 -8.86
CA GLN A 74 -5.05 3.87 -9.95
C GLN A 74 -6.43 4.47 -9.66
N GLY A 75 -6.97 5.19 -10.65
CA GLY A 75 -8.31 5.75 -10.60
C GLY A 75 -8.51 6.91 -9.62
N ARG A 76 -7.44 7.46 -9.03
CA ARG A 76 -7.51 8.61 -8.12
C ARG A 76 -7.50 9.94 -8.86
N ARG A 77 -8.22 10.92 -8.32
CA ARG A 77 -8.21 12.28 -8.86
C ARG A 77 -6.97 13.01 -8.36
N TRP A 78 -6.48 13.95 -9.16
CA TRP A 78 -5.31 14.74 -8.79
C TRP A 78 -5.46 15.45 -7.44
N ALA A 79 -6.64 15.99 -7.13
CA ALA A 79 -6.90 16.66 -5.85
C ALA A 79 -6.66 15.76 -4.62
N GLU A 80 -6.84 14.44 -4.77
CA GLU A 80 -6.61 13.45 -3.71
C GLU A 80 -5.13 13.08 -3.60
N LEU A 81 -4.40 13.10 -4.72
CA LEU A 81 -2.98 12.74 -4.80
C LEU A 81 -2.04 13.90 -4.49
N GLN A 82 -2.41 15.12 -4.86
CA GLN A 82 -1.60 16.34 -4.75
C GLN A 82 -0.98 16.54 -3.35
N PRO A 83 -1.71 16.33 -2.23
CA PRO A 83 -1.13 16.49 -0.89
C PRO A 83 0.00 15.50 -0.60
N HIS A 84 -0.03 14.32 -1.23
CA HIS A 84 0.92 13.23 -1.02
C HIS A 84 2.06 13.21 -2.04
N ALA A 85 1.93 13.94 -3.16
CA ALA A 85 2.86 13.87 -4.29
C ALA A 85 4.33 14.16 -3.92
N PRO A 86 4.67 15.19 -3.12
CA PRO A 86 6.08 15.46 -2.79
C PRO A 86 6.74 14.34 -1.98
N VAL A 87 6.00 13.77 -1.00
CA VAL A 87 6.51 12.69 -0.16
C VAL A 87 6.57 11.37 -0.93
N LEU A 88 5.59 11.10 -1.79
CA LEU A 88 5.58 9.96 -2.70
C LEU A 88 6.80 10.00 -3.62
N LEU A 89 7.03 11.11 -4.31
CA LEU A 89 8.18 11.28 -5.21
C LEU A 89 9.50 11.05 -4.48
N THR A 90 9.68 11.69 -3.32
CA THR A 90 10.93 11.57 -2.56
C THR A 90 11.17 10.13 -2.09
N ARG A 91 10.13 9.45 -1.61
CA ARG A 91 10.27 8.08 -1.08
C ARG A 91 10.44 7.05 -2.21
N THR A 92 9.69 7.16 -3.29
CA THR A 92 9.83 6.28 -4.46
C THR A 92 11.20 6.42 -5.12
N MET A 93 11.75 7.63 -5.23
CA MET A 93 13.13 7.83 -5.73
C MET A 93 14.18 7.13 -4.86
N ARG A 94 13.94 6.97 -3.54
CA ARG A 94 14.83 6.19 -2.67
C ARG A 94 14.68 4.68 -2.90
N LEU A 95 13.48 4.19 -3.23
CA LEU A 95 13.28 2.78 -3.56
C LEU A 95 14.01 2.39 -4.84
N LEU A 96 14.20 3.30 -5.79
CA LEU A 96 14.96 3.01 -7.02
C LEU A 96 16.41 2.60 -6.73
N ASP A 97 16.97 2.99 -5.58
CA ASP A 97 18.31 2.62 -5.12
C ASP A 97 18.26 1.60 -3.97
N ASP A 98 17.16 0.85 -3.83
CA ASP A 98 17.06 -0.16 -2.78
C ASP A 98 18.11 -1.26 -2.97
N ILE A 99 18.66 -1.79 -1.87
CA ILE A 99 19.61 -2.91 -1.88
C ILE A 99 18.97 -4.15 -2.53
N LYS A 100 17.69 -4.40 -2.29
CA LYS A 100 16.98 -5.59 -2.80
C LYS A 100 16.40 -5.30 -4.19
N ALA A 101 16.80 -6.10 -5.18
CA ALA A 101 16.33 -5.95 -6.56
C ALA A 101 14.80 -5.98 -6.71
N SER A 102 14.11 -6.89 -6.02
CA SER A 102 12.64 -6.99 -6.09
C SER A 102 11.93 -5.75 -5.53
N VAL A 103 12.54 -5.02 -4.60
CA VAL A 103 11.99 -3.74 -4.13
C VAL A 103 12.12 -2.66 -5.20
N ARG A 104 13.19 -2.70 -6.02
CA ARG A 104 13.38 -1.75 -7.13
C ARG A 104 12.47 -2.05 -8.32
N GLU A 105 12.10 -3.31 -8.51
CA GLU A 105 11.23 -3.77 -9.60
C GLU A 105 9.74 -3.59 -9.31
N ALA A 106 9.36 -3.53 -8.03
CA ALA A 106 8.00 -3.34 -7.55
C ALA A 106 7.48 -1.91 -7.78
#